data_AF-A0A653CQK1-F1
#
_entry.id   AF-A0A653CQK1-F1
#
_cell.length_a   1.000
_cell.length_b   1.000
_cell.length_c   1.000
_cell.angle_alpha   90.00
_cell.angle_beta   90.00
_cell.angle_gamma   90.00
#
_symmetry.space_group_name_H-M   'P 1'
#
loop_
_entity.id
_entity.type
_entity.pdbx_description
1 polymer ?
#
loop_
_entity_poly.entity_id
_entity_poly.type
_entity_poly.pdbx_seq_one_letter_code
_entity_poly.pdbx_strand_id
1 'polypeptide(L)'
;MTNPPINNTSNQEDDDPSPTNLIKSREFLYKLIISQLFYDGHQSIGQTLQQAVQAEPNAAPSDRLFHLVLTGLEHEPGYKERPQPTIGIGNSQIGPGLDLEFETESNVPAPEPALYETAYVTSHKGNCRAGCFSADGQLIATGSVDASIKILDVDRMLAKSAPDEMDPSR
;
A
#
# COMPACT_ATOMS: atom_id res chain seq x y z
N MET A 1 -0.30 60.80 2.17
CA MET A 1 0.62 59.68 1.96
C MET A 1 0.21 58.56 2.89
N THR A 2 -0.45 57.51 2.39
CA THR A 2 -0.46 56.15 2.97
C THR A 2 -1.10 55.23 1.94
N ASN A 3 -0.27 54.43 1.26
CA ASN A 3 -0.72 53.35 0.37
C ASN A 3 -1.46 52.27 1.18
N PRO A 4 -2.48 51.60 0.62
CA PRO A 4 -3.00 50.37 1.20
C PRO A 4 -2.02 49.20 0.96
N PRO A 5 -2.07 48.15 1.80
CA PRO A 5 -1.13 47.03 1.71
C PRO A 5 -1.41 46.20 0.47
N ILE A 6 -0.33 45.86 -0.25
CA ILE A 6 -0.32 44.88 -1.34
C ILE A 6 -0.50 43.52 -0.68
N ASN A 7 -1.72 42.99 -0.68
CA ASN A 7 -1.95 41.59 -0.34
C ASN A 7 -1.56 40.75 -1.57
N ASN A 8 -0.29 40.34 -1.61
CA ASN A 8 0.20 39.37 -2.57
C ASN A 8 -0.20 37.98 -2.07
N THR A 9 -1.49 37.67 -2.10
CA THR A 9 -1.96 36.29 -2.07
C THR A 9 -1.58 35.68 -3.39
N SER A 10 -0.39 35.07 -3.42
CA SER A 10 0.03 34.14 -4.45
C SER A 10 -1.09 33.12 -4.63
N ASN A 11 -1.78 33.21 -5.78
CA ASN A 11 -2.68 32.18 -6.30
C ASN A 11 -1.92 30.86 -6.31
N GLN A 12 -2.15 30.04 -5.28
CA GLN A 12 -1.63 28.69 -5.15
C GLN A 12 -2.80 27.73 -4.99
N GLU A 13 -3.86 28.00 -5.74
CA GLU A 13 -5.03 27.15 -5.90
C GLU A 13 -5.14 26.84 -7.39
N ASP A 14 -5.40 25.57 -7.72
CA ASP A 14 -5.75 25.03 -9.05
C ASP A 14 -4.61 24.56 -9.98
N ASP A 15 -3.76 23.65 -9.51
CA ASP A 15 -2.95 22.84 -10.44
C ASP A 15 -2.95 21.34 -10.13
N ASP A 16 -3.81 20.86 -9.22
CA ASP A 16 -3.93 19.42 -9.02
C ASP A 16 -4.80 18.78 -10.12
N PRO A 17 -4.36 17.64 -10.69
CA PRO A 17 -5.05 16.98 -11.79
C PRO A 17 -6.41 16.45 -11.33
N SER A 18 -7.47 16.82 -12.05
CA SER A 18 -8.83 16.33 -11.77
C SER A 18 -9.12 15.07 -12.59
N PRO A 19 -9.69 14.01 -11.99
CA PRO A 19 -10.05 12.79 -12.72
C PRO A 19 -11.14 13.02 -13.78
N THR A 20 -11.88 14.11 -13.68
CA THR A 20 -12.99 14.45 -14.59
C THR A 20 -12.51 15.21 -15.83
N ASN A 21 -11.39 15.91 -15.77
CA ASN A 21 -10.84 16.68 -16.89
C ASN A 21 -9.53 16.06 -17.40
N LEU A 22 -9.68 15.09 -18.30
CA LEU A 22 -8.54 14.32 -18.83
C LEU A 22 -7.57 15.18 -19.65
N ILE A 23 -8.03 16.28 -20.27
CA ILE A 23 -7.18 17.18 -21.07
C ILE A 23 -6.23 17.93 -20.13
N LYS A 24 -6.77 18.61 -19.12
CA LYS A 24 -5.98 19.31 -18.10
C LYS A 24 -5.04 18.36 -17.35
N SER A 25 -5.52 17.15 -17.03
CA SER A 25 -4.70 16.14 -16.36
C SER A 25 -3.54 15.65 -17.23
N ARG A 26 -3.71 15.58 -18.56
CA ARG A 26 -2.59 15.28 -19.48
C ARG A 26 -1.62 16.44 -19.58
N GLU A 27 -2.09 17.68 -19.67
CA GLU A 27 -1.23 18.87 -19.65
C GLU A 27 -0.38 18.93 -18.37
N PHE A 28 -1.01 18.63 -17.23
CA PHE A 28 -0.33 18.52 -15.95
C PHE A 28 0.72 17.40 -15.92
N LEU A 29 0.40 16.23 -16.49
CA LEU A 29 1.37 15.14 -16.61
C LEU A 29 2.58 15.56 -17.45
N TYR A 30 2.39 16.25 -18.58
CA TYR A 30 3.51 16.76 -19.37
C TYR A 30 4.36 17.77 -18.60
N LYS A 31 3.75 18.64 -17.78
CA LYS A 31 4.47 19.54 -16.87
C LYS A 31 5.35 18.76 -15.89
N LEU A 32 4.84 17.67 -15.31
CA LEU A 32 5.61 16.79 -14.43
C LEU A 32 6.77 16.09 -15.15
N ILE A 33 6.54 15.56 -16.36
CA ILE A 33 7.58 14.91 -17.18
C ILE A 33 8.71 15.88 -17.51
N ILE A 34 8.39 17.09 -17.96
CA ILE A 34 9.37 18.13 -18.29
C ILE A 34 10.15 18.55 -17.03
N SER A 35 9.46 18.74 -15.90
CA SER A 35 10.09 19.09 -14.62
C SER A 35 11.08 18.03 -14.15
N GLN A 36 10.75 16.74 -14.33
CA GLN A 36 11.65 15.62 -14.01
C GLN A 36 12.88 15.61 -14.92
N LEU A 37 12.71 15.79 -16.23
CA LEU A 37 13.83 15.86 -17.16
C LEU A 37 14.80 16.99 -16.81
N PHE A 38 14.29 18.15 -16.40
CA PHE A 38 15.14 19.25 -15.93
C PHE A 38 15.83 18.93 -14.60
N TYR A 39 15.15 18.26 -13.67
CA TYR A 39 15.72 17.81 -12.40
C TYR A 39 16.88 16.83 -12.61
N ASP A 40 16.73 15.89 -13.53
CA ASP A 40 17.73 14.88 -13.88
C ASP A 40 18.89 15.44 -14.73
N GLY A 41 18.83 16.73 -15.10
CA GLY A 41 19.87 17.41 -15.87
C GLY A 41 19.72 17.28 -17.40
N HIS A 42 18.64 16.69 -17.90
CA HIS A 42 18.35 16.50 -19.33
C HIS A 42 17.76 17.76 -19.98
N GLN A 43 18.48 18.89 -19.90
CA GLN A 43 18.01 20.22 -20.33
C GLN A 43 17.60 20.28 -21.82
N SER A 44 18.40 19.71 -22.71
CA SER A 44 18.12 19.73 -24.16
C SER A 44 16.85 18.96 -24.52
N ILE A 45 16.63 17.80 -23.91
CA ILE A 45 15.46 16.96 -24.12
C ILE A 45 14.22 17.64 -23.53
N GLY A 46 14.32 18.17 -22.31
CA GLY A 46 13.23 18.89 -21.66
C GLY A 46 12.76 20.10 -22.48
N GLN A 47 13.67 20.92 -23.00
CA GLN A 47 13.33 22.07 -23.85
C GLN A 47 12.67 21.65 -25.17
N THR A 48 13.18 20.59 -25.82
CA THR A 48 12.61 20.07 -27.06
C THR A 48 11.18 19.57 -26.83
N LEU A 49 10.96 18.83 -25.75
CA LEU A 49 9.63 18.33 -25.39
C LEU A 49 8.68 19.48 -25.06
N GLN A 50 9.12 20.46 -24.26
CA GLN A 50 8.31 21.62 -23.89
C GLN A 50 7.78 22.38 -25.12
N GLN A 51 8.64 22.61 -26.12
CA GLN A 51 8.23 23.24 -27.38
C GLN A 51 7.27 22.36 -28.19
N ALA A 52 7.54 21.05 -28.26
CA ALA A 52 6.72 20.11 -29.03
C ALA A 52 5.30 19.97 -28.48
N VAL A 53 5.13 20.00 -27.15
CA VAL A 53 3.82 19.88 -26.50
C VAL A 53 3.19 21.23 -26.15
N GLN A 54 3.85 22.36 -26.46
CA GLN A 54 3.42 23.72 -26.13
C GLN A 54 3.13 23.89 -24.62
N ALA A 55 3.93 23.23 -23.78
CA ALA A 55 3.77 23.31 -22.32
C ALA A 55 4.23 24.68 -21.81
N GLU A 56 3.62 25.13 -20.70
CA GLU A 56 3.95 26.44 -20.14
C GLU A 56 5.45 26.57 -19.77
N PRO A 57 6.05 27.77 -19.94
CA PRO A 57 7.50 27.96 -19.78
C PRO A 57 8.05 27.68 -18.37
N ASN A 58 7.22 27.73 -17.33
CA ASN A 58 7.65 27.83 -15.93
C ASN A 58 7.70 26.49 -15.18
N ALA A 59 8.03 25.40 -15.85
CA ALA A 59 8.28 24.12 -15.18
C ALA A 59 9.63 24.18 -14.42
N ALA A 60 9.58 24.51 -13.13
CA ALA A 60 10.76 24.40 -12.27
C ALA A 60 11.22 22.93 -12.19
N PRO A 61 12.54 22.66 -12.17
CA PRO A 61 13.05 21.30 -11.96
C PRO A 61 12.46 20.65 -10.69
N SER A 62 11.89 19.45 -10.79
CA SER A 62 11.28 18.74 -9.66
C SER A 62 11.24 17.22 -9.88
N ASP A 63 11.44 16.45 -8.81
CA ASP A 63 11.32 14.99 -8.73
C ASP A 63 9.91 14.49 -8.35
N ARG A 64 8.90 15.37 -8.32
CA ARG A 64 7.52 15.01 -7.92
C ARG A 64 6.95 13.88 -8.77
N LEU A 65 7.29 13.81 -10.06
CA LEU A 65 6.84 12.73 -10.93
C LEU A 65 7.35 11.38 -10.43
N PHE A 66 8.63 11.29 -10.07
CA PHE A 66 9.23 10.07 -9.55
C PHE A 66 8.50 9.57 -8.30
N HIS A 67 8.23 10.43 -7.32
CA HIS A 67 7.48 10.04 -6.12
C HIS A 67 6.05 9.60 -6.43
N LEU A 68 5.33 10.32 -7.31
CA LEU A 68 3.98 9.94 -7.72
C LEU A 68 3.94 8.58 -8.44
N VAL A 69 4.95 8.28 -9.28
CA VAL A 69 5.08 6.99 -9.95
C VAL A 69 5.34 5.87 -8.94
N LEU A 70 6.26 6.07 -7.99
CA LEU A 70 6.51 5.10 -6.93
C LEU A 70 5.23 4.79 -6.13
N THR A 71 4.56 5.82 -5.59
CA THR A 71 3.32 5.66 -4.83
C THR A 71 2.19 5.07 -5.68
N GLY A 72 2.09 5.45 -6.96
CA GLY A 72 1.08 4.90 -7.87
C GLY A 72 1.27 3.42 -8.16
N LEU A 73 2.52 2.97 -8.34
CA LEU A 73 2.86 1.56 -8.55
C LEU A 73 2.57 0.70 -7.31
N GLU A 74 2.76 1.24 -6.10
CA GLU A 74 2.37 0.56 -4.85
C GLU A 74 0.87 0.25 -4.78
N HIS A 75 0.04 1.07 -5.43
CA HIS A 75 -1.43 0.94 -5.42
C HIS A 75 -2.00 0.29 -6.69
N GLU A 76 -1.17 -0.19 -7.62
CA GLU A 76 -1.62 -0.81 -8.87
C GLU A 76 -2.21 -2.21 -8.59
N PRO A 77 -3.48 -2.50 -8.95
CA PRO A 77 -4.17 -3.74 -8.60
C PRO A 77 -3.60 -5.01 -9.25
N GLY A 78 -2.59 -4.91 -10.13
CA GLY A 78 -1.87 -6.02 -10.75
C GLY A 78 -0.55 -6.42 -10.06
N TYR A 79 -0.07 -5.67 -9.06
CA TYR A 79 1.19 -5.98 -8.38
C TYR A 79 1.09 -7.24 -7.51
N LYS A 80 -0.13 -7.66 -7.14
CA LYS A 80 -0.39 -8.82 -6.28
C LYS A 80 -0.24 -10.19 -6.99
N GLU A 81 -0.12 -10.23 -8.32
CA GLU A 81 0.04 -11.49 -9.08
C GLU A 81 1.48 -11.77 -9.55
N ARG A 82 2.38 -10.77 -9.53
CA ARG A 82 3.81 -11.09 -9.56
C ARG A 82 4.18 -11.60 -8.18
N PRO A 83 4.89 -12.73 -8.04
CA PRO A 83 5.55 -13.05 -6.79
C PRO A 83 6.57 -11.95 -6.56
N GLN A 84 6.16 -10.94 -5.81
CA GLN A 84 7.04 -9.92 -5.31
C GLN A 84 8.08 -10.66 -4.48
N PRO A 85 9.40 -10.41 -4.67
CA PRO A 85 10.34 -10.80 -3.64
C PRO A 85 9.82 -10.14 -2.37
N THR A 86 9.51 -10.95 -1.37
CA THR A 86 8.91 -10.53 -0.11
C THR A 86 9.74 -9.41 0.49
N ILE A 87 9.32 -8.16 0.23
CA ILE A 87 9.77 -7.00 0.99
C ILE A 87 9.16 -7.21 2.38
N GLY A 88 10.04 -7.44 3.34
CA GLY A 88 9.69 -7.80 4.71
C GLY A 88 8.69 -6.84 5.32
N ILE A 89 7.83 -7.39 6.16
CA ILE A 89 7.04 -6.61 7.10
C ILE A 89 8.02 -6.08 8.15
N GLY A 90 8.44 -4.83 7.99
CA GLY A 90 9.34 -4.13 8.92
C GLY A 90 10.08 -2.97 8.22
N ASN A 91 10.22 -1.84 8.91
CA ASN A 91 10.84 -0.60 8.43
C ASN A 91 12.36 -0.70 8.16
N SER A 92 12.83 -1.66 7.36
CA SER A 92 14.25 -1.81 7.08
C SER A 92 14.49 -1.86 5.57
N GLN A 93 15.25 -0.88 5.10
CA GLN A 93 15.79 -0.78 3.75
C GLN A 93 16.80 -1.90 3.45
N ILE A 94 16.33 -3.14 3.32
CA ILE A 94 17.17 -4.27 2.97
C ILE A 94 16.86 -4.62 1.51
N GLY A 95 17.80 -4.30 0.63
CA GLY A 95 17.77 -4.66 -0.79
C GLY A 95 17.85 -6.17 -1.02
N PRO A 96 17.99 -6.63 -2.28
CA PRO A 96 17.90 -8.05 -2.66
C PRO A 96 19.22 -8.81 -2.37
N GLY A 97 19.71 -8.73 -1.13
CA GLY A 97 20.92 -9.40 -0.67
C GLY A 97 20.60 -10.41 0.44
N LEU A 98 21.36 -11.51 0.48
CA LEU A 98 21.33 -12.45 1.59
C LEU A 98 22.05 -11.79 2.78
N ASP A 99 21.28 -11.37 3.77
CA ASP A 99 21.78 -10.72 4.97
C ASP A 99 22.45 -11.76 5.91
N LEU A 100 23.78 -11.66 6.06
CA LEU A 100 24.58 -12.50 6.94
C LEU A 100 24.71 -11.91 8.36
N GLU A 101 24.22 -10.69 8.57
CA GLU A 101 24.17 -9.97 9.84
C GLU A 101 22.76 -9.92 10.44
N PHE A 102 21.86 -10.80 9.97
CA PHE A 102 20.51 -10.94 10.52
C PHE A 102 20.56 -11.23 12.03
N GLU A 103 20.37 -10.18 12.83
CA GLU A 103 20.15 -10.29 14.26
C GLU A 103 18.83 -11.03 14.48
N THR A 104 18.91 -12.22 15.08
CA THR A 104 17.75 -13.07 15.36
C THR A 104 16.77 -12.47 16.37
N GLU A 105 17.10 -11.30 16.95
CA GLU A 105 16.20 -10.46 17.74
C GLU A 105 15.21 -9.72 16.82
N SER A 106 14.45 -10.52 16.08
CA SER A 106 13.30 -10.09 15.32
C SER A 106 12.32 -9.40 16.27
N ASN A 107 12.05 -8.11 16.03
CA ASN A 107 10.92 -7.41 16.62
C ASN A 107 9.64 -8.00 16.01
N VAL A 108 9.23 -9.17 16.51
CA VAL A 108 8.05 -9.89 16.03
C VAL A 108 6.83 -9.05 16.41
N PRO A 109 6.05 -8.54 15.44
CA PRO A 109 4.84 -7.75 15.75
C PRO A 109 3.72 -8.61 16.36
N ALA A 110 3.87 -9.94 16.33
CA ALA A 110 2.93 -10.87 16.93
C ALA A 110 3.08 -10.85 18.46
N PRO A 111 1.98 -10.68 19.21
CA PRO A 111 1.94 -10.90 20.65
C PRO A 111 2.54 -12.25 21.07
N GLU A 112 2.96 -12.35 22.33
CA GLU A 112 3.45 -13.63 22.85
C GLU A 112 2.43 -14.76 22.64
N PRO A 113 2.85 -15.98 22.24
CA PRO A 113 1.95 -17.10 21.98
C PRO A 113 0.96 -17.41 23.12
N ALA A 114 1.34 -17.12 24.37
CA ALA A 114 0.50 -17.30 25.55
C ALA A 114 -0.70 -16.34 25.63
N LEU A 115 -0.70 -15.26 24.83
CA LEU A 115 -1.79 -14.28 24.77
C LEU A 115 -2.89 -14.66 23.78
N TYR A 116 -2.71 -15.71 22.97
CA TYR A 116 -3.73 -16.16 22.04
C TYR A 116 -4.71 -17.13 22.72
N GLU A 117 -5.99 -16.91 22.44
CA GLU A 117 -7.05 -17.82 22.84
C GLU A 117 -7.47 -18.72 21.66
N THR A 118 -7.83 -19.97 21.96
CA THR A 118 -8.35 -20.90 20.94
C THR A 118 -9.80 -20.55 20.63
N ALA A 119 -10.00 -19.78 19.57
CA ALA A 119 -11.33 -19.34 19.15
C ALA A 119 -12.17 -20.44 18.49
N TYR A 120 -11.61 -21.52 17.95
CA TYR A 120 -12.37 -22.65 17.39
C TYR A 120 -11.45 -23.80 17.03
N VAL A 121 -11.94 -25.04 17.13
CA VAL A 121 -11.25 -26.24 16.63
C VAL A 121 -12.08 -26.91 15.55
N THR A 122 -11.52 -26.97 14.36
CA THR A 122 -12.17 -27.57 13.19
C THR A 122 -12.08 -29.10 13.20
N SER A 123 -13.09 -29.77 12.66
CA SER A 123 -13.24 -31.25 12.68
C SER A 123 -12.42 -31.96 11.60
N HIS A 124 -11.21 -31.51 11.31
CA HIS A 124 -10.30 -32.23 10.42
C HIS A 124 -9.80 -33.51 11.09
N LYS A 125 -9.48 -34.52 10.27
CA LYS A 125 -8.94 -35.82 10.70
C LYS A 125 -7.42 -35.88 10.62
N GLY A 126 -6.78 -34.77 10.24
CA GLY A 126 -5.34 -34.65 10.08
C GLY A 126 -4.87 -33.21 10.23
N ASN A 127 -3.55 -33.02 10.20
CA ASN A 127 -2.92 -31.72 10.35
C ASN A 127 -3.34 -30.75 9.22
N CYS A 128 -3.74 -29.55 9.62
CA CYS A 128 -3.93 -28.43 8.70
C CYS A 128 -2.57 -27.81 8.36
N ARG A 129 -2.28 -27.63 7.07
CA ARG A 129 -1.01 -27.02 6.60
C ARG A 129 -1.22 -25.73 5.82
N ALA A 130 -2.48 -25.38 5.55
CA ALA A 130 -2.85 -24.15 4.86
C ALA A 130 -4.13 -23.57 5.48
N GLY A 131 -4.21 -22.24 5.50
CA GLY A 131 -5.37 -21.49 5.95
C GLY A 131 -5.43 -20.13 5.26
N CYS A 132 -6.63 -19.62 4.97
CA CYS A 132 -6.83 -18.30 4.38
C CYS A 132 -8.19 -17.74 4.79
N PHE A 133 -8.25 -16.44 5.08
CA PHE A 133 -9.51 -15.70 5.25
C PHE A 133 -10.00 -15.15 3.91
N SER A 134 -11.32 -14.99 3.76
CA SER A 134 -11.88 -14.18 2.67
C SER A 134 -11.46 -12.71 2.82
N ALA A 135 -11.50 -11.95 1.72
CA ALA A 135 -11.06 -10.55 1.71
C ALA A 135 -11.86 -9.63 2.66
N ASP A 136 -13.10 -10.01 2.96
CA ASP A 136 -14.00 -9.35 3.90
C ASP A 136 -13.91 -9.92 5.33
N GLY A 137 -13.13 -10.98 5.56
CA GLY A 137 -12.96 -11.63 6.87
C GLY A 137 -14.14 -12.49 7.34
N GLN A 138 -15.19 -12.67 6.54
CA GLN A 138 -16.39 -13.42 6.95
C GLN A 138 -16.20 -14.94 6.93
N LEU A 139 -15.33 -15.44 6.05
CA LEU A 139 -15.07 -16.86 5.89
C LEU A 139 -13.61 -17.19 6.13
N ILE A 140 -13.37 -18.42 6.59
CA ILE A 140 -12.04 -19.02 6.64
C ILE A 140 -12.04 -20.37 5.91
N ALA A 141 -11.03 -20.58 5.08
CA ALA A 141 -10.76 -21.84 4.40
C ALA A 141 -9.54 -22.52 5.05
N THR A 142 -9.65 -23.77 5.46
CA THR A 142 -8.54 -24.59 5.97
C THR A 142 -8.32 -25.82 5.12
N GLY A 143 -7.06 -26.12 4.79
CA GLY A 143 -6.65 -27.30 4.02
C GLY A 143 -5.85 -28.29 4.85
N SER A 144 -6.28 -29.54 4.87
CA SER A 144 -5.72 -30.61 5.69
C SER A 144 -5.10 -31.75 4.87
N VAL A 145 -4.15 -32.46 5.48
CA VAL A 145 -3.58 -33.70 4.94
C VAL A 145 -4.60 -34.85 4.84
N ASP A 146 -5.78 -34.70 5.44
CA ASP A 146 -6.92 -35.63 5.29
C ASP A 146 -7.64 -35.52 3.93
N ALA A 147 -7.06 -34.76 2.98
CA ALA A 147 -7.59 -34.47 1.65
C ALA A 147 -8.93 -33.71 1.65
N SER A 148 -9.24 -32.99 2.73
CA SER A 148 -10.41 -32.12 2.81
C SER A 148 -10.05 -30.64 2.94
N ILE A 149 -10.95 -29.80 2.41
CA ILE A 149 -10.99 -28.37 2.64
C ILE A 149 -12.26 -28.08 3.43
N LYS A 150 -12.16 -27.28 4.48
CA LYS A 150 -13.33 -26.79 5.22
C LYS A 150 -13.42 -25.28 5.06
N ILE A 151 -14.61 -24.84 4.67
CA ILE A 151 -14.99 -23.43 4.65
C ILE A 151 -15.88 -23.20 5.87
N LEU A 152 -15.47 -22.29 6.73
CA LEU A 152 -16.18 -21.98 7.97
C LEU A 152 -16.53 -20.50 8.01
N ASP A 153 -17.66 -20.21 8.62
CA ASP A 153 -18.13 -18.85 8.92
C ASP A 153 -17.52 -18.40 10.25
N VAL A 154 -16.87 -17.23 10.24
CA VAL A 154 -16.09 -16.71 11.38
C VAL A 154 -17.00 -16.35 12.55
N ASP A 155 -18.13 -15.69 12.30
CA ASP A 155 -19.07 -15.31 13.35
C ASP A 155 -19.65 -16.55 14.02
N ARG A 156 -19.94 -17.58 13.21
CA ARG A 156 -20.42 -18.87 13.73
C ARG A 156 -19.36 -19.63 14.52
N MET A 157 -18.08 -19.48 14.19
CA MET A 157 -16.97 -20.06 14.95
C MET A 157 -16.86 -19.42 16.34
N LEU A 158 -16.93 -18.10 16.42
CA LEU A 158 -16.86 -17.33 17.67
C LEU A 158 -18.05 -17.62 18.58
N ALA A 159 -19.26 -17.69 18.03
CA ALA A 159 -20.45 -18.01 18.80
C ALA A 159 -20.41 -19.42 19.44
N LYS A 160 -19.58 -20.33 18.93
CA LYS A 160 -19.42 -21.69 19.47
C LYS A 160 -18.31 -21.82 20.50
N SER A 161 -17.39 -20.87 20.56
CA SER A 161 -16.23 -20.89 21.45
C SER A 161 -16.34 -19.97 22.64
N ALA A 162 -17.36 -19.11 22.67
CA ALA A 162 -17.73 -18.38 23.88
C ALA A 162 -17.84 -19.40 25.04
N PRO A 163 -17.02 -19.27 26.10
CA PRO A 163 -17.20 -20.08 27.29
C PRO A 163 -18.60 -19.80 27.83
N ASP A 164 -19.36 -20.85 28.15
CA ASP A 164 -20.61 -20.68 28.91
C ASP A 164 -20.31 -19.77 30.10
N GLU A 165 -20.99 -18.62 30.15
CA GLU A 165 -20.88 -17.73 31.30
C GLU A 165 -21.12 -18.56 32.56
N MET A 166 -20.12 -18.51 33.44
CA MET A 166 -20.08 -19.08 34.77
C MET A 166 -21.46 -19.01 35.43
N ASP A 167 -22.10 -20.17 35.61
CA ASP A 167 -23.33 -20.31 36.40
C ASP A 167 -23.11 -19.64 37.77
N PRO A 168 -23.84 -18.57 38.12
CA PRO A 168 -23.69 -17.88 39.41
C PRO A 168 -24.27 -18.70 40.60
N SER A 169 -24.57 -19.99 40.42
CA SER A 169 -25.32 -20.82 41.36
C SER A 169 -24.56 -22.05 41.90
N ARG A 170 -23.22 -22.07 41.88
CA ARG A 170 -22.46 -23.18 42.48
C ARG A 170 -21.34 -22.77 43.41
#